data_AF-K4AVN0-F1
#
_entry.id   AF-K4AVN0-F1
#
_cell.length_a   1.000
_cell.length_b   1.000
_cell.length_c   1.000
_cell.angle_alpha   90.00
_cell.angle_beta   90.00
_cell.angle_gamma   90.00
#
_symmetry.space_group_name_H-M   'P 1'
#
loop_
_entity.id
_entity.type
_entity.pdbx_description
1 polymer ?
#
loop_
_entity_poly.entity_id
_entity_poly.type
_entity_poly.pdbx_seq_one_letter_code
_entity_poly.pdbx_strand_id
1 'polypeptide(L)' 'MDPFKLYDPVVVSDGYLNCSLDTLQTGKPQYKAALQKELDLPVCDDVQLINFIRRLDPQKGLDLIVKAVPWMIVRSEMSR' A
#
# COMPACT_ATOMS: atom_id res chain seq x y z
N MET A 1 -9.99 -16.73 30.87
CA MET A 1 -9.37 -15.60 30.16
C MET A 1 -8.65 -16.20 28.98
N ASP A 2 -9.22 -16.06 27.79
CA ASP A 2 -8.64 -16.56 26.54
C ASP A 2 -7.52 -15.59 26.09
N PRO A 3 -6.26 -16.04 25.97
CA PRO A 3 -5.12 -15.18 25.65
C PRO A 3 -5.12 -14.64 24.21
N PHE A 4 -6.07 -15.04 23.35
CA PHE A 4 -6.10 -14.67 21.94
C PHE A 4 -7.16 -13.64 21.55
N LYS A 5 -7.87 -13.05 22.51
CA LYS A 5 -8.93 -12.07 22.21
C LYS A 5 -8.37 -10.64 22.00
N LEU A 6 -7.60 -10.44 20.93
CA LEU A 6 -7.34 -9.10 20.37
C LEU A 6 -8.20 -8.93 19.11
N TYR A 7 -9.52 -8.88 19.31
CA TYR A 7 -10.46 -8.57 18.24
C TYR A 7 -10.80 -7.09 18.34
N ASP A 8 -10.05 -6.27 17.61
CA ASP A 8 -10.38 -4.87 17.44
C ASP A 8 -10.68 -4.61 15.95
N PRO A 9 -11.97 -4.46 15.59
CA PRO A 9 -12.39 -4.27 14.21
C PRO A 9 -12.02 -2.85 13.77
N VAL A 10 -10.84 -2.71 13.17
CA VAL A 10 -10.31 -1.44 12.62
C VAL A 10 -10.14 -0.36 13.69
N VAL A 11 -9.00 -0.42 14.38
CA VAL A 11 -8.54 0.68 15.23
C VAL A 11 -7.78 1.67 14.38
N VAL A 12 -8.22 2.92 14.39
CA VAL A 12 -7.38 4.05 14.01
C VAL A 12 -6.42 4.29 15.17
N SER A 13 -5.18 3.85 15.04
CA SER A 13 -4.11 4.14 16.00
C SER A 13 -3.12 5.06 15.29
N ASP A 14 -2.91 6.27 15.83
CA ASP A 14 -2.02 7.30 15.28
C ASP A 14 -2.22 7.64 13.79
N GLY A 15 -3.45 7.56 13.29
CA GLY A 15 -3.78 7.90 11.89
C GLY A 15 -3.55 6.75 10.90
N TYR A 16 -3.06 5.60 11.35
CA TYR A 16 -2.92 4.40 10.53
C TYR A 16 -4.08 3.43 10.76
N LEU A 17 -4.72 2.99 9.66
CA LEU A 17 -5.76 1.95 9.70
C LEU A 17 -5.09 0.59 9.93
N ASN A 18 -5.29 0.00 11.11
CA ASN A 18 -4.93 -1.39 11.34
C ASN A 18 -5.94 -2.30 10.65
N CYS A 19 -5.50 -3.01 9.62
CA CYS A 19 -6.33 -3.92 8.83
C CYS A 19 -6.00 -5.37 9.19
N SER A 20 -6.91 -6.04 9.90
CA SER A 20 -6.83 -7.47 10.24
C SER A 20 -7.16 -8.34 9.02
N LEU A 21 -6.78 -9.62 9.07
CA LEU A 21 -7.03 -10.58 7.98
C LEU A 21 -8.52 -10.67 7.59
N ASP A 22 -9.42 -10.54 8.57
CA ASP A 22 -10.88 -10.56 8.36
C ASP A 22 -11.43 -9.27 7.73
N THR A 23 -10.73 -8.14 7.88
CA THR A 23 -11.11 -6.84 7.30
C THR A 23 -10.26 -6.46 6.09
N LEU A 24 -9.42 -7.37 5.61
CA LEU A 24 -8.45 -7.14 4.54
C LEU A 24 -9.09 -6.63 3.25
N GLN A 25 -10.28 -7.13 2.91
CA GLN A 25 -10.98 -6.74 1.68
C GLN A 25 -11.59 -5.33 1.76
N THR A 26 -12.01 -4.89 2.94
CA THR A 26 -12.67 -3.58 3.13
C THR A 26 -11.68 -2.51 3.59
N GLY A 27 -10.68 -2.86 4.40
CA GLY A 27 -9.69 -1.92 4.93
C GLY A 27 -8.54 -1.61 3.97
N LYS A 28 -8.14 -2.53 3.07
CA LYS A 28 -7.08 -2.24 2.09
C LYS A 28 -7.42 -1.11 1.12
N PRO A 29 -8.62 -1.06 0.50
CA PRO A 29 -9.01 0.05 -0.36
C PRO A 29 -9.05 1.39 0.38
N GLN A 30 -9.54 1.39 1.63
CA GLN A 30 -9.59 2.58 2.48
C GLN A 30 -8.19 3.09 2.85
N TYR A 31 -7.30 2.17 3.24
CA TYR A 31 -5.90 2.50 3.54
C TYR A 31 -5.16 3.02 2.30
N LYS A 32 -5.36 2.38 1.15
CA LYS A 32 -4.79 2.83 -0.13
C LYS A 32 -5.26 4.24 -0.48
N ALA A 33 -6.55 4.53 -0.35
CA ALA A 33 -7.09 5.85 -0.65
C ALA A 33 -6.58 6.93 0.33
N ALA A 34 -6.46 6.60 1.62
CA ALA A 34 -5.89 7.50 2.62
C ALA A 34 -4.42 7.82 2.30
N LEU A 35 -3.62 6.80 2.00
CA LEU A 35 -2.21 6.96 1.66
C LEU A 35 -2.00 7.73 0.35
N GLN A 36 -2.84 7.48 -0.66
CA GLN A 36 -2.83 8.26 -1.91
C GLN A 36 -3.10 9.75 -1.63
N LYS A 37 -4.05 10.08 -0.76
CA LYS A 37 -4.33 11.47 -0.36
C LYS A 37 -3.18 12.10 0.42
N GLU A 38 -2.58 11.36 1.35
CA GLU A 38 -1.45 11.85 2.15
C GLU A 38 -0.22 12.19 1.30
N LEU A 39 0.02 11.40 0.25
CA LEU A 39 1.14 11.57 -0.68
C LEU A 39 0.81 12.41 -1.92
N ASP A 40 -0.37 13.03 -1.96
CA ASP A 40 -0.88 13.84 -3.09
C ASP A 40 -0.88 13.08 -4.44
N LEU A 41 -1.19 11.78 -4.39
CA LEU A 41 -1.37 10.92 -5.55
C LEU A 41 -2.85 10.83 -5.96
N PRO A 42 -3.14 10.59 -7.26
CA PRO A 42 -4.51 10.30 -7.70
C PRO A 42 -5.11 9.13 -6.92
N VAL A 43 -6.31 9.33 -6.37
CA VAL A 43 -7.06 8.28 -5.68
C VAL A 43 -7.75 7.40 -6.73
N CYS A 44 -7.12 6.28 -7.05
CA CYS A 44 -7.61 5.31 -8.03
C CYS A 44 -7.63 3.92 -7.38
N ASP A 45 -8.80 3.29 -7.31
CA ASP A 45 -9.01 1.96 -6.72
C ASP A 45 -8.56 0.82 -7.66
N ASP A 46 -8.68 1.03 -8.96
CA ASP A 46 -8.31 0.13 -10.06
C ASP A 46 -6.79 0.05 -10.34
N VAL A 47 -6.02 1.09 -10.00
CA VAL A 47 -4.56 1.15 -10.26
C VAL A 47 -3.75 0.59 -9.08
N GLN A 48 -2.80 -0.31 -9.33
CA GLN A 48 -1.93 -0.85 -8.26
C GLN A 48 -1.02 0.23 -7.66
N LEU A 49 -0.93 0.27 -6.32
CA LEU A 49 0.01 1.12 -5.59
C LEU A 49 1.20 0.29 -5.12
N ILE A 50 2.42 0.65 -5.53
CA ILE A 50 3.66 -0.04 -5.17
C ILE A 50 4.48 0.88 -4.25
N ASN A 51 4.77 0.42 -3.03
CA ASN A 51 5.57 1.15 -2.05
C ASN A 51 6.94 0.49 -1.83
N PHE A 52 8.01 1.28 -1.84
CA PHE A 52 9.36 0.79 -1.54
C PHE A 52 9.91 1.50 -0.29
N ILE A 53 10.01 0.76 0.82
CA ILE A 53 10.48 1.29 2.11
C ILE A 53 11.80 0.60 2.47
N ARG A 54 12.92 1.23 2.15
CA ARG A 54 14.28 0.78 2.52
C ARG A 54 15.18 1.99 2.70
N ARG A 55 16.26 1.84 3.47
CA ARG A 55 17.35 2.84 3.49
C ARG A 55 17.97 2.94 2.09
N LEU A 56 18.33 4.15 1.68
CA LEU A 56 19.07 4.43 0.44
C LEU A 56 20.52 3.94 0.60
N ASP A 57 20.69 2.64 0.43
CA ASP A 57 21.99 1.98 0.40
C ASP A 57 22.10 1.22 -0.94
N PRO A 58 23.25 1.28 -1.63
CA PRO A 58 23.44 0.63 -2.93
C PRO A 58 23.10 -0.87 -2.94
N GLN A 59 23.19 -1.58 -1.80
CA GLN A 59 22.85 -2.99 -1.68
C GLN A 59 21.33 -3.27 -1.68
N LYS A 60 20.48 -2.23 -1.80
CA LYS A 60 19.01 -2.37 -1.76
C LYS A 60 18.35 -2.44 -3.14
N GLY A 61 19.11 -2.36 -4.23
CA GLY A 61 18.61 -2.60 -5.59
C GLY A 61 17.63 -1.54 -6.09
N LEU A 62 17.67 -0.32 -5.54
CA LEU A 62 16.85 0.80 -6.01
C LEU A 62 17.15 1.13 -7.47
N ASP A 63 18.41 0.97 -7.90
CA ASP A 63 18.84 1.15 -9.28
C ASP A 63 18.12 0.21 -10.25
N LEU A 64 17.86 -1.03 -9.84
CA LEU A 64 17.10 -2.00 -10.64
C LEU A 64 15.63 -1.62 -10.73
N ILE A 65 15.04 -1.16 -9.62
CA ILE A 65 13.64 -0.71 -9.59
C ILE A 65 13.47 0.49 -10.53
N VAL A 66 14.34 1.50 -10.42
CA VAL A 66 14.29 2.70 -11.27
C VAL A 66 14.42 2.34 -12.76
N LYS A 67 15.28 1.37 -13.12
CA LYS A 67 15.39 0.86 -14.50
C LYS A 67 14.13 0.14 -14.97
N ALA A 68 13.38 -0.50 -14.06
CA ALA A 68 12.16 -1.24 -14.39
C ALA A 68 10.91 -0.35 -14.46
N VAL A 69 10.90 0.83 -13.82
CA VAL A 69 9.74 1.76 -13.78
C VAL A 69 9.12 2.01 -15.15
N PRO A 70 9.88 2.33 -16.23
CA PRO A 70 9.29 2.55 -17.54
C PRO A 70 8.48 1.35 -18.05
N TRP A 71 8.98 0.13 -17.86
CA TRP A 71 8.26 -1.08 -18.26
C TRP A 71 7.01 -1.33 -17.42
N MET A 72 7.04 -0.99 -16.13
CA MET A 72 5.90 -1.15 -15.22
C MET A 72 4.73 -0.23 -15.59
N ILE A 73 5.01 1.03 -15.98
CA ILE A 73 3.99 2.03 -16.28
C ILE A 73 3.38 1.83 -17.68
N VAL A 74 4.18 1.37 -18.65
CA VAL A 74 3.71 1.13 -20.03
C VAL A 74 2.60 0.09 -20.10
N ARG A 75 2.58 -0.91 -19.21
CA ARG A 75 1.57 -1.99 -19.26
C ARG A 75 0.19 -1.57 -18.70
N SER A 76 0.11 -0.51 -17.89
CA SER A 76 -1.18 -0.03 -17.37
C SER A 76 -1.99 0.79 -18.39
N GLU A 77 -1.34 1.35 -19.41
CA GLU A 77 -2.01 2.16 -20.44
C GLU A 77 -2.67 1.33 -21.55
N MET A 78 -2.25 0.07 -21.73
CA MET A 78 -2.76 -0.84 -22.77
C MET A 78 -4.04 -1.60 -22.34
N SER A 79 -4.50 -1.44 -21.09
CA SER A 79 -5.67 -2.15 -20.54
C SER A 79 -6.88 -1.25 -20.28
N ARG A 80 -6.92 -0.06 -20.91
CA ARG A 80 -8.10 0.83 -20.93
C ARG A 80 -8.87 0.69 -22.23
#